data_AF-A0AAI8N0J1-F1
#
_entry.id   AF-A0AAI8N0J1-F1
#
_cell.length_a   1.000
_cell.length_b   1.000
_cell.length_c   1.000
_cell.angle_alpha   90.00
_cell.angle_beta   90.00
_cell.angle_gamma   90.00
#
_symmetry.space_group_name_H-M   'P 1'
#
loop_
_entity.id
_entity.type
_entity.pdbx_description
1 polymer ?
#
loop_
_entity_poly.entity_id
_entity_poly.type
_entity_poly.pdbx_seq_one_letter_code
_entity_poly.pdbx_strand_id
1 'polypeptide(L)'
;MWEKIENFLFDILGLFVPGVVFLLTLVITFFSLVSNNIWQQFLLKINKDSIVIIEFVTPIIKNTDGKNFVYIILFVILLSYLLGHIIKVFSKIFYDACIVLFDLFLIKCMKFMSNKVSQFAKKTYRKYKQFIVSKDFFRQKNLLKKFFIMETFPFVQILEFIRNLIKFTTNLTIEIFTFKAKKYEEANESLVKETVKMINNKYNVNYPETWYSIYKLSKTIMSHENLKNLGDTFLAKYNLYRSLSFISFINLLLTVLLYFFMSQYLNPFFKVICPILGVLHFLFWYTFHEKYKRYFRLCGNETLIALFYFFKKTKANDTST
;
A
#
# COMPACT_ATOMS: atom_id res chain seq x y z
N MET A 1 -6.37 21.52 -26.00
CA MET A 1 -7.76 21.00 -26.04
C MET A 1 -7.78 19.51 -25.69
N TRP A 2 -6.92 18.70 -26.31
CA TRP A 2 -6.80 17.26 -26.03
C TRP A 2 -6.47 16.93 -24.56
N GLU A 3 -5.50 17.61 -23.94
CA GLU A 3 -5.16 17.41 -22.51
C GLU A 3 -6.34 17.73 -21.57
N LYS A 4 -7.21 18.69 -21.92
CA LYS A 4 -8.41 18.99 -21.12
C LYS A 4 -9.47 17.89 -21.24
N ILE A 5 -9.63 17.31 -22.43
CA ILE A 5 -10.52 16.17 -22.66
C ILE A 5 -9.99 14.94 -21.94
N GLU A 6 -8.68 14.69 -21.98
CA GLU A 6 -8.03 13.59 -21.27
C GLU A 6 -8.20 13.72 -19.75
N ASN A 7 -7.97 14.90 -19.17
CA ASN A 7 -8.20 15.15 -17.75
C ASN A 7 -9.68 14.98 -17.36
N PHE A 8 -10.60 15.47 -18.18
CA PHE A 8 -12.04 15.27 -17.98
C PHE A 8 -12.43 13.79 -18.04
N LEU A 9 -11.89 13.02 -18.99
CA LEU A 9 -12.09 11.58 -19.08
C LEU A 9 -11.50 10.86 -17.86
N PHE A 10 -10.33 11.28 -17.36
CA PHE A 10 -9.74 10.74 -16.14
C PHE A 10 -10.58 11.03 -14.90
N ASP A 11 -11.18 12.22 -14.80
CA ASP A 11 -12.09 12.57 -13.70
C ASP A 11 -13.39 11.77 -13.77
N ILE A 12 -14.00 11.63 -14.97
CA ILE A 12 -15.16 10.77 -15.18
C ILE A 12 -14.83 9.33 -14.81
N LEU A 13 -13.71 8.78 -15.29
CA LEU A 13 -13.29 7.42 -14.94
C LEU A 13 -13.02 7.29 -13.44
N GLY A 14 -12.45 8.34 -12.82
CA GLY A 14 -12.21 8.43 -11.38
C GLY A 14 -13.49 8.40 -10.53
N LEU A 15 -14.64 8.78 -11.08
CA LEU A 15 -15.96 8.73 -10.44
C LEU A 15 -16.77 7.49 -10.85
N PHE A 16 -16.79 7.19 -12.15
CA PHE A 16 -17.55 6.11 -12.75
C PHE A 16 -17.02 4.74 -12.34
N VAL A 17 -15.69 4.52 -12.37
CA VAL A 17 -15.11 3.23 -12.00
C VAL A 17 -15.40 2.87 -10.54
N PRO A 18 -15.19 3.75 -9.55
CA PRO A 18 -15.60 3.46 -8.17
C PRO A 18 -17.10 3.27 -8.02
N GLY A 19 -17.93 4.04 -8.74
CA GLY A 19 -19.38 3.86 -8.73
C GLY A 19 -19.82 2.49 -9.23
N VAL A 20 -19.27 2.03 -10.36
CA VAL A 20 -19.53 0.69 -10.91
C VAL A 20 -18.99 -0.40 -9.98
N VAL A 21 -17.78 -0.23 -9.43
CA VAL A 21 -17.22 -1.19 -8.47
C VAL A 21 -18.07 -1.25 -7.20
N PHE A 22 -18.56 -0.12 -6.69
CA PHE A 22 -19.46 -0.07 -5.55
C PHE A 22 -20.76 -0.81 -5.84
N LEU A 23 -21.43 -0.51 -6.95
CA LEU A 23 -22.66 -1.18 -7.33
C LEU A 23 -22.44 -2.69 -7.50
N LEU A 24 -21.41 -3.10 -8.24
CA LEU A 24 -21.11 -4.53 -8.44
C LEU A 24 -20.78 -5.24 -7.12
N THR A 25 -19.93 -4.66 -6.28
CA THR A 25 -19.55 -5.29 -5.01
C THR A 25 -20.71 -5.34 -4.02
N LEU A 26 -21.51 -4.27 -3.91
CA LEU A 26 -22.68 -4.23 -3.04
C LEU A 26 -23.74 -5.23 -3.51
N VAL A 27 -24.03 -5.25 -4.82
CA VAL A 27 -24.94 -6.22 -5.46
C VAL A 27 -24.43 -7.63 -5.19
N ILE A 28 -23.17 -7.96 -5.50
CA ILE A 28 -22.63 -9.31 -5.29
C ILE A 28 -22.69 -9.71 -3.81
N THR A 29 -22.25 -8.84 -2.89
CA THR A 29 -22.29 -9.13 -1.46
C THR A 29 -23.73 -9.32 -0.97
N PHE A 30 -24.68 -8.52 -1.44
CA PHE A 30 -26.08 -8.66 -1.07
C PHE A 30 -26.72 -9.93 -1.67
N PHE A 31 -26.56 -10.18 -2.97
CA PHE A 31 -27.13 -11.36 -3.65
C PHE A 31 -26.51 -12.67 -3.21
N SER A 32 -25.22 -12.69 -2.86
CA SER A 32 -24.56 -13.90 -2.35
C SER A 32 -24.96 -14.27 -0.93
N LEU A 33 -25.39 -13.29 -0.13
CA LEU A 33 -25.65 -13.46 1.31
C LEU A 33 -27.13 -13.60 1.67
N VAL A 34 -28.05 -13.00 0.92
CA VAL A 34 -29.48 -13.07 1.22
C VAL A 34 -30.08 -14.41 0.77
N SER A 35 -30.89 -15.03 1.63
CA SER A 35 -31.54 -16.30 1.31
C SER A 35 -32.59 -16.15 0.18
N ASN A 36 -32.74 -17.20 -0.64
CA ASN A 36 -33.65 -17.20 -1.80
C ASN A 36 -35.12 -16.97 -1.39
N ASN A 37 -35.51 -17.42 -0.18
CA ASN A 37 -36.87 -17.27 0.34
C ASN A 37 -37.19 -15.82 0.73
N ILE A 38 -36.21 -15.11 1.32
CA ILE A 38 -36.35 -13.68 1.65
C ILE A 38 -36.40 -12.85 0.37
N TRP A 39 -35.65 -13.25 -0.67
CA TRP A 39 -35.72 -12.65 -2.00
C TRP A 39 -37.10 -12.77 -2.62
N GLN A 40 -37.69 -13.97 -2.61
CA GLN A 40 -39.04 -14.18 -3.12
C GLN A 40 -40.07 -13.35 -2.35
N GLN A 41 -39.96 -13.27 -1.02
CA GLN A 41 -40.83 -12.42 -0.21
C GLN A 41 -40.64 -10.93 -0.50
N PHE A 42 -39.42 -10.47 -0.71
CA PHE A 42 -39.12 -9.09 -1.07
C PHE A 42 -39.67 -8.74 -2.46
N LEU A 43 -39.48 -9.60 -3.46
CA LEU A 43 -40.03 -9.45 -4.80
C LEU A 43 -41.57 -9.46 -4.83
N LEU A 44 -42.21 -10.24 -3.96
CA LEU A 44 -43.66 -10.27 -3.82
C LEU A 44 -44.22 -9.02 -3.10
N LYS A 45 -43.40 -8.36 -2.26
CA LYS A 45 -43.79 -7.20 -1.46
C LYS A 45 -43.46 -5.86 -2.12
N ILE A 46 -42.51 -5.87 -3.06
CA ILE A 46 -42.26 -4.76 -3.96
C ILE A 46 -43.48 -4.63 -4.88
N ASN A 47 -44.24 -3.57 -4.66
CA ASN A 47 -45.41 -3.22 -5.45
C ASN A 47 -45.02 -3.10 -6.94
N LYS A 48 -45.98 -3.40 -7.83
CA LYS A 48 -45.84 -3.39 -9.30
C LYS A 48 -45.31 -2.07 -9.90
N ASP A 49 -45.00 -1.04 -9.12
CA ASP A 49 -44.47 0.24 -9.59
C ASP A 49 -42.94 0.36 -9.50
N SER A 50 -42.26 -0.59 -8.85
CA SER A 50 -40.78 -0.64 -8.79
C SER A 50 -40.17 -1.48 -9.92
N ILE A 51 -40.85 -1.48 -11.07
CA ILE A 51 -40.57 -2.27 -12.27
C ILE A 51 -39.11 -2.12 -12.73
N VAL A 52 -38.53 -0.93 -12.59
CA VAL A 52 -37.19 -0.62 -13.15
C VAL A 52 -36.07 -1.50 -12.56
N ILE A 53 -36.10 -1.82 -11.26
CA ILE A 53 -35.05 -2.64 -10.63
C ILE A 53 -35.30 -4.13 -10.91
N ILE A 54 -36.56 -4.56 -10.88
CA ILE A 54 -36.93 -5.95 -11.12
C ILE A 54 -36.74 -6.32 -12.60
N GLU A 55 -37.10 -5.45 -13.55
CA GLU A 55 -36.83 -5.66 -14.97
C GLU A 55 -35.35 -5.61 -15.34
N PHE A 56 -34.50 -4.95 -14.56
CA PHE A 56 -33.06 -4.96 -14.81
C PHE A 56 -32.39 -6.24 -14.29
N VAL A 57 -32.86 -6.77 -13.16
CA VAL A 57 -32.27 -7.95 -12.49
C VAL A 57 -32.83 -9.28 -13.01
N THR A 58 -34.13 -9.34 -13.32
CA THR A 58 -34.81 -10.58 -13.74
C THR A 58 -34.24 -11.19 -15.05
N PRO A 59 -33.90 -10.42 -16.10
CA PRO A 59 -33.30 -10.99 -17.31
C PRO A 59 -31.86 -11.45 -17.12
N ILE A 60 -31.11 -10.86 -16.17
CA ILE A 60 -29.75 -11.33 -15.82
C ILE A 60 -29.80 -12.76 -15.23
N ILE A 61 -30.88 -13.07 -14.50
CA ILE A 61 -31.09 -14.37 -13.84
C ILE A 61 -31.79 -15.39 -14.77
N LYS A 62 -32.71 -14.95 -15.65
CA LYS A 62 -33.51 -15.86 -16.50
C LYS A 62 -32.89 -16.23 -17.85
N ASN A 63 -31.97 -15.43 -18.41
CA ASN A 63 -31.40 -15.67 -19.75
C ASN A 63 -29.93 -16.12 -19.71
N THR A 64 -29.63 -17.21 -19.02
CA THR A 64 -28.29 -17.85 -19.00
C THR A 64 -28.03 -18.77 -20.21
N ASP A 65 -28.54 -18.43 -21.40
CA ASP A 65 -28.31 -19.18 -22.65
C ASP A 65 -27.13 -18.61 -23.47
N GLY A 66 -25.94 -18.55 -22.86
CA GLY A 66 -24.68 -18.26 -23.55
C GLY A 66 -24.37 -16.77 -23.88
N LYS A 67 -25.36 -15.87 -23.90
CA LYS A 67 -25.12 -14.41 -24.08
C LYS A 67 -24.46 -13.71 -22.89
N ASN A 68 -24.35 -14.39 -21.75
CA ASN A 68 -23.64 -13.90 -20.55
C ASN A 68 -22.12 -14.09 -20.57
N PHE A 69 -21.57 -14.72 -21.61
CA PHE A 69 -20.12 -14.95 -21.71
C PHE A 69 -19.32 -13.64 -21.68
N VAL A 70 -19.82 -12.57 -22.31
CA VAL A 70 -19.18 -11.25 -22.29
C VAL A 70 -19.16 -10.65 -20.87
N TYR A 71 -20.26 -10.75 -20.12
CA TYR A 71 -20.32 -10.26 -18.74
C TYR A 71 -19.40 -11.06 -17.81
N ILE A 72 -19.33 -12.38 -18.00
CA ILE A 72 -18.39 -13.25 -17.27
C ILE A 72 -16.95 -12.88 -17.60
N ILE A 73 -16.61 -12.66 -18.87
CA ILE A 73 -15.28 -12.20 -19.29
C ILE A 73 -14.96 -10.84 -18.67
N LEU A 74 -15.85 -9.86 -18.77
CA LEU A 74 -15.65 -8.52 -18.19
C LEU A 74 -15.48 -8.60 -16.68
N PHE A 75 -16.25 -9.45 -16.00
CA PHE A 75 -16.10 -9.71 -14.57
C PHE A 75 -14.74 -10.34 -14.24
N VAL A 76 -14.31 -11.36 -14.98
CA VAL A 76 -13.00 -11.99 -14.81
C VAL A 76 -11.87 -10.99 -15.05
N ILE A 77 -11.93 -10.18 -16.11
CA ILE A 77 -10.96 -9.12 -16.40
C ILE A 77 -10.89 -8.12 -15.24
N LEU A 78 -12.03 -7.66 -14.75
CA LEU A 78 -12.10 -6.73 -13.63
C LEU A 78 -11.51 -7.37 -12.36
N LEU A 79 -11.86 -8.62 -12.07
CA LEU A 79 -11.35 -9.36 -10.92
C LEU A 79 -9.83 -9.55 -11.02
N SER A 80 -9.31 -9.96 -12.18
CA SER A 80 -7.88 -10.10 -12.44
C SER A 80 -7.14 -8.77 -12.29
N TYR A 81 -7.72 -7.68 -12.78
CA TYR A 81 -7.17 -6.33 -12.59
C TYR A 81 -7.08 -5.94 -11.11
N LEU A 82 -8.15 -6.18 -10.35
CA LEU A 82 -8.20 -5.90 -8.92
C LEU A 82 -7.23 -6.79 -8.13
N LEU A 83 -7.14 -8.08 -8.46
CA LEU A 83 -6.19 -9.02 -7.87
C LEU A 83 -4.73 -8.64 -8.17
N GLY A 84 -4.43 -8.17 -9.39
CA GLY A 84 -3.12 -7.65 -9.75
C GLY A 84 -2.69 -6.48 -8.87
N HIS A 85 -3.65 -5.64 -8.44
CA HIS A 85 -3.37 -4.57 -7.50
C HIS A 85 -2.98 -5.08 -6.12
N ILE A 86 -3.65 -6.13 -5.62
CA ILE A 86 -3.32 -6.80 -4.35
C ILE A 86 -1.91 -7.38 -4.44
N ILE A 87 -1.62 -8.18 -5.47
CA ILE A 87 -0.31 -8.83 -5.66
C ILE A 87 0.81 -7.80 -5.58
N LYS A 88 0.65 -6.65 -6.24
CA LYS A 88 1.67 -5.58 -6.26
C LYS A 88 1.92 -4.92 -4.90
N VAL A 89 0.90 -4.80 -4.03
CA VAL A 89 1.07 -4.23 -2.69
C VAL A 89 1.64 -5.28 -1.75
N PHE A 90 1.14 -6.52 -1.82
CA PHE A 90 1.62 -7.61 -0.97
C PHE A 90 3.03 -8.06 -1.33
N SER A 91 3.45 -7.95 -2.60
CA SER A 91 4.85 -8.20 -2.98
C SER A 91 5.80 -7.23 -2.25
N LYS A 92 5.42 -5.96 -2.08
CA LYS A 92 6.21 -4.99 -1.30
C LYS A 92 6.33 -5.41 0.17
N ILE A 93 5.22 -5.79 0.81
CA ILE A 93 5.23 -6.30 2.19
C ILE A 93 6.10 -7.55 2.31
N PHE A 94 5.98 -8.45 1.34
CA PHE A 94 6.81 -9.66 1.26
C PHE A 94 8.30 -9.30 1.19
N TYR A 95 8.69 -8.35 0.35
CA TYR A 95 10.07 -7.87 0.30
C TYR A 95 10.52 -7.27 1.63
N ASP A 96 9.71 -6.42 2.27
CA ASP A 96 10.04 -5.83 3.57
C ASP A 96 10.21 -6.91 4.65
N ALA A 97 9.37 -7.95 4.65
CA ALA A 97 9.48 -9.10 5.54
C ALA A 97 10.75 -9.92 5.25
N CYS A 98 11.07 -10.15 3.98
CA CYS A 98 12.30 -10.83 3.57
C CYS A 98 13.56 -10.06 4.00
N ILE A 99 13.57 -8.72 3.95
CA ILE A 99 14.68 -7.92 4.47
C ILE A 99 14.89 -8.20 5.97
N VAL A 100 13.81 -8.28 6.75
CA VAL A 100 13.90 -8.58 8.19
C VAL A 100 14.42 -10.01 8.43
N LEU A 101 13.89 -10.99 7.70
CA LEU A 101 14.23 -12.41 7.89
C LEU A 101 15.62 -12.77 7.35
N PHE A 102 15.93 -12.37 6.13
CA PHE A 102 17.17 -12.75 5.47
C PHE A 102 18.29 -11.77 5.81
N ASP A 103 18.10 -10.47 5.58
CA ASP A 103 19.21 -9.52 5.69
C ASP A 103 19.55 -9.18 7.13
N LEU A 104 18.53 -8.91 7.94
CA LEU A 104 18.73 -8.52 9.33
C LEU A 104 18.97 -9.69 10.27
N PHE A 105 18.48 -10.90 9.95
CA PHE A 105 18.66 -12.08 10.80
C PHE A 105 19.63 -13.09 10.20
N LEU A 106 19.27 -13.80 9.11
CA LEU A 106 20.10 -14.89 8.59
C LEU A 106 21.51 -14.44 8.19
N ILE A 107 21.66 -13.34 7.44
CA ILE A 107 22.97 -12.83 7.03
C ILE A 107 23.81 -12.41 8.25
N LYS A 108 23.18 -11.78 9.27
CA LYS A 108 23.91 -11.43 10.51
C LYS A 108 24.37 -12.68 11.26
N CYS A 109 23.52 -13.69 11.39
CA CYS A 109 23.88 -14.97 11.99
C CYS A 109 25.04 -15.63 11.22
N MET A 110 24.96 -15.68 9.88
CA MET A 110 26.02 -16.24 9.03
C MET A 110 27.34 -15.47 9.14
N LYS A 111 27.31 -14.13 9.12
CA LYS A 111 28.52 -13.29 9.30
C LYS A 111 29.16 -13.55 10.67
N PHE A 112 28.35 -13.69 11.71
CA PHE A 112 28.87 -14.02 13.03
C PHE A 112 29.52 -15.40 13.07
N MET A 113 28.85 -16.42 12.54
CA MET A 113 29.38 -17.79 12.46
C MET A 113 30.69 -17.82 11.67
N SER A 114 30.75 -17.16 10.52
CA SER A 114 31.95 -17.02 9.70
C SER A 114 33.09 -16.32 10.47
N ASN A 115 32.80 -15.23 11.18
CA ASN A 115 33.80 -14.54 12.02
C ASN A 115 34.33 -15.43 13.15
N LYS A 116 33.49 -16.27 13.77
CA LYS A 116 33.91 -17.22 14.80
C LYS A 116 34.75 -18.36 14.22
N VAL A 117 34.36 -18.92 13.07
CA VAL A 117 35.15 -19.93 12.36
C VAL A 117 36.52 -19.35 11.98
N SER A 118 36.57 -18.12 11.46
CA SER A 118 37.81 -17.40 11.16
C SER A 118 38.67 -17.17 12.40
N GLN A 119 38.09 -16.76 13.53
CA GLN A 119 38.81 -16.62 14.80
C GLN A 119 39.32 -17.95 15.35
N PHE A 120 38.53 -19.02 15.23
CA PHE A 120 38.93 -20.36 15.63
C PHE A 120 40.07 -20.87 14.76
N ALA A 121 39.95 -20.78 13.43
CA ALA A 121 40.98 -21.15 12.47
C ALA A 121 42.28 -20.37 12.71
N LYS A 122 42.22 -19.04 12.89
CA LYS A 122 43.39 -18.21 13.24
C LYS A 122 44.01 -18.63 14.58
N LYS A 123 43.20 -19.00 15.56
CA LYS A 123 43.68 -19.45 16.88
C LYS A 123 44.30 -20.84 16.83
N THR A 124 43.73 -21.76 16.04
CA THR A 124 44.27 -23.10 15.80
C THR A 124 45.56 -23.03 15.00
N TYR A 125 45.64 -22.18 13.98
CA TYR A 125 46.87 -21.91 13.25
C TYR A 125 47.97 -21.33 14.15
N ARG A 126 47.65 -20.33 14.98
CA ARG A 126 48.60 -19.78 15.97
C ARG A 126 49.05 -20.84 16.99
N LYS A 127 48.13 -21.68 17.47
CA LYS A 127 48.47 -22.80 18.36
C LYS A 127 49.35 -23.82 17.67
N TYR A 128 49.07 -24.19 16.43
CA TYR A 128 49.88 -25.14 15.65
C TYR A 128 51.28 -24.57 15.39
N LYS A 129 51.38 -23.29 15.02
CA LYS A 129 52.66 -22.57 14.88
C LYS A 129 53.43 -22.52 16.21
N GLN A 130 52.76 -22.30 17.34
CA GLN A 130 53.38 -22.36 18.67
C GLN A 130 53.79 -23.80 19.04
N PHE A 131 53.00 -24.81 18.67
CA PHE A 131 53.29 -26.22 18.92
C PHE A 131 54.53 -26.72 18.16
N ILE A 132 54.77 -26.19 16.95
CA ILE A 132 55.99 -26.42 16.18
C ILE A 132 57.23 -25.79 16.87
N VAL A 133 57.02 -24.76 17.71
CA VAL A 133 58.10 -23.96 18.32
C VAL A 133 58.31 -24.25 19.82
N SER A 134 57.35 -24.87 20.52
CA SER A 134 57.48 -25.15 21.95
C SER A 134 56.94 -26.52 22.34
N LYS A 135 57.84 -27.38 22.84
CA LYS A 135 57.49 -28.43 23.82
C LYS A 135 57.12 -27.72 25.12
N ASP A 136 55.82 -27.53 25.35
CA ASP A 136 55.22 -28.00 26.59
C ASP A 136 53.71 -27.82 26.60
N PHE A 137 53.10 -28.96 26.91
CA PHE A 137 51.69 -29.27 26.89
C PHE A 137 51.16 -28.98 28.29
N PHE A 138 50.35 -27.94 28.48
CA PHE A 138 49.21 -27.88 29.41
C PHE A 138 48.78 -26.43 29.68
N ARG A 139 47.51 -26.09 29.39
CA ARG A 139 46.70 -25.32 30.35
C ARG A 139 45.21 -25.40 30.02
N GLN A 140 44.56 -26.43 30.58
CA GLN A 140 43.12 -26.71 30.47
C GLN A 140 42.21 -25.76 31.29
N LYS A 141 42.73 -24.72 31.95
CA LYS A 141 41.91 -23.82 32.79
C LYS A 141 41.12 -22.74 32.02
N ASN A 142 41.30 -22.63 30.69
CA ASN A 142 40.71 -21.57 29.85
C ASN A 142 39.53 -22.04 28.95
N LEU A 143 39.11 -23.30 29.06
CA LEU A 143 37.99 -23.87 28.27
C LEU A 143 36.63 -23.62 28.93
N LEU A 144 36.54 -23.69 30.26
CA LEU A 144 35.28 -23.47 31.00
C LEU A 144 34.81 -22.00 30.98
N LYS A 145 35.73 -21.02 31.05
CA LYS A 145 35.40 -19.58 30.91
C LYS A 145 34.90 -19.21 29.50
N LYS A 146 35.17 -20.06 28.49
CA LYS A 146 34.69 -19.88 27.11
C LYS A 146 33.28 -20.42 26.90
N PHE A 147 32.87 -21.45 27.65
CA PHE A 147 31.52 -22.02 27.57
C PHE A 147 30.48 -21.01 28.12
N PHE A 148 30.80 -20.32 29.21
CA PHE A 148 29.92 -19.28 29.78
C PHE A 148 29.76 -18.01 28.92
N ILE A 149 30.75 -17.68 28.07
CA ILE A 149 30.60 -16.60 27.07
C ILE A 149 29.77 -17.07 25.87
N MET A 150 29.61 -18.39 25.69
CA MET A 150 28.84 -19.00 24.60
C MET A 150 27.32 -19.03 24.87
N GLU A 151 26.86 -18.80 26.10
CA GLU A 151 25.42 -18.84 26.44
C GLU A 151 24.68 -17.51 26.21
N THR A 152 25.39 -16.38 26.14
CA THR A 152 24.76 -15.08 25.78
C THR A 152 24.55 -14.91 24.26
N PHE A 153 25.04 -15.88 23.47
CA PHE A 153 25.17 -15.86 22.01
C PHE A 153 23.85 -15.84 21.21
N PRO A 154 22.89 -16.76 21.44
CA PRO A 154 21.63 -16.72 20.70
C PRO A 154 20.73 -15.58 21.21
N PHE A 155 20.86 -15.21 22.48
CA PHE A 155 19.89 -14.33 23.12
C PHE A 155 19.91 -12.91 22.54
N VAL A 156 21.09 -12.31 22.31
CA VAL A 156 21.17 -10.95 21.75
C VAL A 156 20.67 -10.88 20.31
N GLN A 157 20.99 -11.88 19.48
CA GLN A 157 20.55 -11.92 18.08
C GLN A 157 19.04 -12.21 17.98
N ILE A 158 18.52 -13.10 18.82
CA ILE A 158 17.08 -13.38 18.93
C ILE A 158 16.33 -12.15 19.42
N LEU A 159 16.83 -11.45 20.44
CA LEU A 159 16.22 -10.20 20.91
C LEU A 159 16.21 -9.11 19.84
N GLU A 160 17.31 -8.96 19.08
CA GLU A 160 17.36 -8.00 17.98
C GLU A 160 16.37 -8.37 16.86
N PHE A 161 16.26 -9.66 16.54
CA PHE A 161 15.27 -10.17 15.59
C PHE A 161 13.84 -9.91 16.06
N ILE A 162 13.50 -10.26 17.31
CA ILE A 162 12.19 -10.00 17.91
C ILE A 162 11.88 -8.50 17.86
N ARG A 163 12.84 -7.64 18.22
CA ARG A 163 12.66 -6.18 18.14
C ARG A 163 12.38 -5.72 16.71
N ASN A 164 13.09 -6.24 15.73
CA ASN A 164 12.89 -5.90 14.32
C ASN A 164 11.55 -6.42 13.80
N LEU A 165 11.13 -7.61 14.23
CA LEU A 165 9.82 -8.19 13.92
C LEU A 165 8.69 -7.33 14.52
N ILE A 166 8.80 -6.97 15.80
CA ILE A 166 7.85 -6.06 16.48
C ILE A 166 7.81 -4.72 15.77
N LYS A 167 8.97 -4.15 15.39
CA LYS A 167 9.02 -2.88 14.65
C LYS A 167 8.33 -3.01 13.30
N PHE A 168 8.56 -4.10 12.57
CA PHE A 168 7.91 -4.37 11.29
C PHE A 168 6.39 -4.48 11.44
N THR A 169 5.90 -5.29 12.39
CA THR A 169 4.46 -5.45 12.63
C THR A 169 3.81 -4.17 13.12
N THR A 170 4.48 -3.41 13.98
CA THR A 170 4.01 -2.10 14.47
C THR A 170 3.89 -1.12 13.32
N ASN A 171 4.91 -1.02 12.46
CA ASN A 171 4.88 -0.15 11.29
C ASN A 171 3.75 -0.54 10.32
N LEU A 172 3.58 -1.84 10.07
CA LEU A 172 2.52 -2.35 9.22
C LEU A 172 1.13 -2.03 9.79
N THR A 173 0.95 -2.20 11.10
CA THR A 173 -0.29 -1.87 11.81
C THR A 173 -0.59 -0.36 11.75
N ILE A 174 0.42 0.49 12.01
CA ILE A 174 0.29 1.94 11.86
C ILE A 174 -0.09 2.28 10.41
N GLU A 175 0.52 1.64 9.41
CA GLU A 175 0.17 1.87 8.01
C GLU A 175 -1.25 1.39 7.65
N ILE A 176 -1.78 0.34 8.27
CA ILE A 176 -3.18 -0.07 8.09
C ILE A 176 -4.12 1.00 8.68
N PHE A 177 -3.92 1.38 9.94
CA PHE A 177 -4.91 2.19 10.67
C PHE A 177 -4.73 3.70 10.52
N THR A 178 -3.60 4.17 9.97
CA THR A 178 -3.37 5.60 9.74
C THR A 178 -3.87 6.01 8.36
N PHE A 179 -4.90 6.86 8.35
CA PHE A 179 -5.46 7.44 7.12
C PHE A 179 -4.62 8.59 6.54
N LYS A 180 -3.86 9.27 7.41
CA LYS A 180 -2.97 10.35 7.00
C LYS A 180 -1.83 9.79 6.14
N ALA A 181 -1.62 10.40 4.97
CA ALA A 181 -0.43 10.09 4.18
C ALA A 181 0.81 10.66 4.87
N LYS A 182 1.94 9.92 4.86
CA LYS A 182 3.23 10.50 5.27
C LYS A 182 3.52 11.73 4.42
N LYS A 183 4.08 12.76 5.04
CA LYS A 183 4.40 14.01 4.36
C LYS A 183 5.47 13.76 3.30
N TYR A 184 5.29 14.35 2.13
CA TYR A 184 6.31 14.37 1.08
C TYR A 184 7.51 15.26 1.43
N GLU A 185 7.31 16.22 2.34
CA GLU A 185 8.33 17.13 2.90
C GLU A 185 9.51 16.35 3.50
N GLU A 186 9.26 15.22 4.17
CA GLU A 186 10.30 14.45 4.88
C GLU A 186 11.41 13.92 3.96
N ALA A 187 11.09 13.57 2.72
CA ALA A 187 12.08 13.06 1.76
C ALA A 187 12.77 14.16 0.96
N ASN A 188 12.17 15.36 0.90
CA ASN A 188 12.57 16.45 0.01
C ASN A 188 12.76 17.77 0.75
N GLU A 189 13.08 17.73 2.05
CA GLU A 189 13.08 18.89 2.94
C GLU A 189 14.02 20.00 2.44
N SER A 190 15.20 19.62 1.93
CA SER A 190 16.16 20.55 1.32
C SER A 190 15.57 21.25 0.10
N LEU A 191 14.88 20.51 -0.75
CA LEU A 191 14.28 21.01 -1.99
C LEU A 191 13.06 21.89 -1.70
N VAL A 192 12.28 21.56 -0.67
CA VAL A 192 11.20 22.43 -0.15
C VAL A 192 11.76 23.77 0.29
N LYS A 193 12.78 23.76 1.17
CA LYS A 193 13.43 24.98 1.68
C LYS A 193 14.00 25.84 0.56
N GLU A 194 14.69 25.22 -0.40
CA GLU A 194 15.26 25.95 -1.55
C GLU A 194 14.15 26.55 -2.44
N THR A 195 13.08 25.80 -2.71
CA THR A 195 11.95 26.27 -3.53
C THR A 195 11.18 27.39 -2.85
N VAL A 196 10.89 27.29 -1.55
CA VAL A 196 10.22 28.35 -0.77
C VAL A 196 11.08 29.61 -0.71
N LYS A 197 12.40 29.46 -0.54
CA LYS A 197 13.33 30.59 -0.63
C LYS A 197 13.29 31.26 -2.00
N MET A 198 13.24 30.48 -3.10
CA MET A 198 13.11 31.03 -4.45
C MET A 198 11.78 31.76 -4.66
N ILE A 199 10.66 31.22 -4.16
CA ILE A 199 9.35 31.86 -4.20
C ILE A 199 9.38 33.20 -3.46
N ASN A 200 9.86 33.19 -2.21
CA ASN A 200 9.90 34.36 -1.34
C ASN A 200 10.76 35.47 -1.96
N ASN A 201 11.90 35.10 -2.56
CA ASN A 201 12.77 36.03 -3.25
C ASN A 201 12.14 36.60 -4.53
N LYS A 202 11.48 35.77 -5.36
CA LYS A 202 10.91 36.22 -6.65
C LYS A 202 9.70 37.13 -6.45
N TYR A 203 8.84 36.83 -5.49
CA TYR A 203 7.57 37.53 -5.28
C TYR A 203 7.59 38.50 -4.09
N ASN A 204 8.71 38.59 -3.36
CA ASN A 204 8.85 39.39 -2.13
C ASN A 204 7.73 39.14 -1.09
N VAL A 205 7.47 37.85 -0.84
CA VAL A 205 6.44 37.39 0.11
C VAL A 205 7.05 36.46 1.16
N ASN A 206 6.36 36.28 2.29
CA ASN A 206 6.69 35.25 3.27
C ASN A 206 5.76 34.04 3.10
N TYR A 207 6.10 33.16 2.16
CA TYR A 207 5.28 32.03 1.78
C TYR A 207 5.40 30.86 2.78
N PRO A 208 4.28 30.26 3.23
CA PRO A 208 4.32 29.19 4.22
C PRO A 208 4.84 27.86 3.65
N GLU A 209 5.68 27.17 4.41
CA GLU A 209 6.23 25.83 4.12
C GLU A 209 5.22 24.71 4.38
N THR A 210 4.04 24.78 3.75
CA THR A 210 2.99 23.76 3.91
C THR A 210 2.64 23.11 2.58
N TRP A 211 2.41 21.78 2.59
CA TRP A 211 1.98 21.01 1.42
C TRP A 211 0.94 21.72 0.56
N TYR A 212 -0.18 22.12 1.18
CA TYR A 212 -1.33 22.67 0.46
C TYR A 212 -0.99 23.99 -0.22
N SER A 213 -0.21 24.83 0.45
CA SER A 213 0.22 26.11 -0.09
C SER A 213 1.14 25.86 -1.28
N ILE A 214 2.25 25.12 -1.08
CA ILE A 214 3.21 24.81 -2.15
C ILE A 214 2.49 24.20 -3.35
N TYR A 215 1.61 23.22 -3.14
CA TYR A 215 0.81 22.59 -4.19
C TYR A 215 -0.06 23.60 -4.95
N LYS A 216 -0.80 24.46 -4.22
CA LYS A 216 -1.70 25.46 -4.83
C LYS A 216 -0.93 26.47 -5.67
N LEU A 217 0.16 27.03 -5.14
CA LEU A 217 1.01 27.95 -5.89
C LEU A 217 1.65 27.28 -7.09
N SER A 218 2.14 26.04 -6.92
CA SER A 218 2.68 25.23 -8.01
C SER A 218 1.65 25.10 -9.12
N LYS A 219 0.42 24.70 -8.80
CA LYS A 219 -0.66 24.57 -9.79
C LYS A 219 -0.97 25.86 -10.52
N THR A 220 -1.01 26.99 -9.83
CA THR A 220 -1.19 28.29 -10.44
C THR A 220 -0.07 28.60 -11.44
N ILE A 221 1.19 28.47 -11.03
CA ILE A 221 2.35 28.74 -11.89
C ILE A 221 2.36 27.79 -13.09
N MET A 222 2.14 26.49 -12.86
CA MET A 222 2.13 25.49 -13.93
C MET A 222 1.02 25.75 -14.96
N SER A 223 -0.14 26.21 -14.50
CA SER A 223 -1.24 26.60 -15.40
C SER A 223 -0.92 27.87 -16.19
N HIS A 224 -0.26 28.86 -15.58
CA HIS A 224 0.10 30.10 -16.28
C HIS A 224 1.22 29.87 -17.29
N GLU A 225 2.20 29.05 -16.93
CA GLU A 225 3.43 28.80 -17.69
C GLU A 225 3.31 27.58 -18.63
N ASN A 226 2.13 26.93 -18.68
CA ASN A 226 1.87 25.70 -19.44
C ASN A 226 2.93 24.59 -19.21
N LEU A 227 3.34 24.39 -17.96
CA LEU A 227 4.34 23.38 -17.61
C LEU A 227 3.73 21.98 -17.63
N LYS A 228 4.20 21.13 -18.55
CA LYS A 228 3.84 19.70 -18.59
C LYS A 228 4.27 19.00 -17.31
N ASN A 229 3.33 18.32 -16.66
CA ASN A 229 3.58 17.57 -15.43
C ASN A 229 2.58 16.44 -15.25
N LEU A 230 2.96 15.44 -14.45
CA LEU A 230 2.09 14.29 -14.12
C LEU A 230 1.24 14.51 -12.86
N GLY A 231 1.24 15.73 -12.30
CA GLY A 231 0.60 16.04 -11.02
C GLY A 231 -0.91 15.79 -11.06
N ASP A 232 -1.58 16.15 -12.15
CA ASP A 232 -3.03 15.90 -12.33
C ASP A 232 -3.34 14.41 -12.42
N THR A 233 -2.53 13.66 -13.17
CA THR A 233 -2.67 12.20 -13.27
C THR A 233 -2.50 11.52 -11.92
N PHE A 234 -1.54 11.97 -11.09
CA PHE A 234 -1.36 11.43 -9.74
C PHE A 234 -2.50 11.82 -8.80
N LEU A 235 -3.06 13.03 -8.93
CA LEU A 235 -4.22 13.46 -8.15
C LEU A 235 -5.47 12.63 -8.51
N ALA A 236 -5.72 12.39 -9.80
CA ALA A 236 -6.83 11.55 -10.26
C ALA A 236 -6.71 10.13 -9.70
N LYS A 237 -5.51 9.54 -9.78
CA LYS A 237 -5.23 8.22 -9.16
C LYS A 237 -5.43 8.24 -7.65
N TYR A 238 -4.97 9.28 -6.95
CA TYR A 238 -5.23 9.44 -5.52
C TYR A 238 -6.73 9.40 -5.20
N ASN A 239 -7.55 10.17 -5.92
CA ASN A 239 -9.00 10.22 -5.72
C ASN A 239 -9.65 8.85 -6.00
N LEU A 240 -9.28 8.21 -7.10
CA LEU A 240 -9.77 6.87 -7.47
C LEU A 240 -9.52 5.85 -6.35
N TYR A 241 -8.26 5.70 -5.91
CA TYR A 241 -7.91 4.71 -4.89
C TYR A 241 -8.46 5.07 -3.51
N ARG A 242 -8.60 6.36 -3.19
CA ARG A 242 -9.26 6.80 -1.95
C ARG A 242 -10.72 6.36 -1.92
N SER A 243 -11.46 6.56 -3.02
CA SER A 243 -12.85 6.13 -3.14
C SER A 243 -12.99 4.61 -3.08
N LEU A 244 -12.14 3.86 -3.80
CA LEU A 244 -12.14 2.39 -3.77
C LEU A 244 -11.80 1.82 -2.38
N SER A 245 -10.86 2.46 -1.66
CA SER A 245 -10.54 2.11 -0.28
C SER A 245 -11.74 2.31 0.64
N PHE A 246 -12.43 3.45 0.52
CA PHE A 246 -13.63 3.74 1.30
C PHE A 246 -14.77 2.77 1.02
N ILE A 247 -15.04 2.45 -0.25
CA ILE A 247 -16.03 1.45 -0.66
C ILE A 247 -15.71 0.08 -0.06
N SER A 248 -14.44 -0.36 -0.15
CA SER A 248 -14.01 -1.64 0.39
C SER A 248 -14.15 -1.70 1.91
N PHE A 249 -13.89 -0.57 2.59
CA PHE A 249 -14.09 -0.45 4.03
C PHE A 249 -15.57 -0.53 4.42
N ILE A 250 -16.46 0.14 3.70
CA ILE A 250 -17.91 0.04 3.91
C ILE A 250 -18.38 -1.40 3.71
N ASN A 251 -17.95 -2.06 2.62
CA ASN A 251 -18.31 -3.44 2.35
C ASN A 251 -17.80 -4.39 3.44
N LEU A 252 -16.58 -4.17 3.94
CA LEU A 252 -16.05 -4.92 5.08
C LEU A 252 -16.95 -4.75 6.32
N LEU A 253 -17.31 -3.52 6.66
CA LEU A 253 -18.20 -3.22 7.79
C LEU A 253 -19.57 -3.88 7.60
N LEU A 254 -20.14 -3.80 6.39
CA LEU A 254 -21.39 -4.45 6.04
C LEU A 254 -21.30 -5.97 6.22
N THR A 255 -20.25 -6.62 5.71
CA THR A 255 -20.06 -8.08 5.87
C THR A 255 -19.95 -8.47 7.33
N VAL A 256 -19.21 -7.71 8.14
CA VAL A 256 -19.09 -7.92 9.58
C VAL A 256 -20.45 -7.75 10.26
N LEU A 257 -21.18 -6.69 9.93
CA LEU A 257 -22.50 -6.42 10.49
C LEU A 257 -23.48 -7.55 10.16
N LEU A 258 -23.53 -7.97 8.89
CA LEU A 258 -24.39 -9.05 8.44
C LEU A 258 -24.05 -10.37 9.15
N TYR A 259 -22.75 -10.71 9.24
CA TYR A 259 -22.30 -11.95 9.86
C TYR A 259 -22.63 -12.05 11.35
N PHE A 260 -22.40 -10.98 12.13
CA PHE A 260 -22.59 -11.02 13.58
C PHE A 260 -24.03 -10.71 14.01
N PHE A 261 -24.70 -9.74 13.36
CA PHE A 261 -25.98 -9.22 13.85
C PHE A 261 -27.19 -9.70 13.04
N MET A 262 -27.00 -10.11 11.79
CA MET A 262 -28.10 -10.48 10.88
C MET A 262 -27.99 -11.91 10.35
N SER A 263 -27.19 -12.77 11.00
CA SER A 263 -26.92 -14.14 10.56
C SER A 263 -28.18 -14.98 10.33
N GLN A 264 -29.25 -14.75 11.11
CA GLN A 264 -30.54 -15.42 10.97
C GLN A 264 -31.25 -15.17 9.63
N TYR A 265 -30.91 -14.09 8.93
CA TYR A 265 -31.49 -13.71 7.64
C TYR A 265 -30.61 -14.11 6.45
N LEU A 266 -29.44 -14.70 6.70
CA LEU A 266 -28.48 -15.05 5.66
C LEU A 266 -28.72 -16.46 5.11
N ASN A 267 -28.17 -16.74 3.93
CA ASN A 267 -28.26 -18.06 3.32
C ASN A 267 -27.52 -19.14 4.16
N PRO A 268 -27.80 -20.44 3.97
CA PRO A 268 -27.18 -21.51 4.78
C PRO A 268 -25.64 -21.60 4.72
N PHE A 269 -25.04 -21.11 3.63
CA PHE A 269 -23.60 -21.07 3.38
C PHE A 269 -22.90 -19.81 3.93
N PHE A 270 -23.63 -18.91 4.62
CA PHE A 270 -23.07 -17.63 5.09
C PHE A 270 -21.82 -17.80 5.97
N LYS A 271 -21.73 -18.90 6.73
CA LYS A 271 -20.57 -19.22 7.58
C LYS A 271 -19.27 -19.41 6.79
N VAL A 272 -19.37 -19.73 5.50
CA VAL A 272 -18.23 -19.88 4.60
C VAL A 272 -18.05 -18.63 3.73
N ILE A 273 -19.15 -18.09 3.21
CA ILE A 273 -19.12 -16.94 2.28
C ILE A 273 -18.69 -15.65 3.00
N CYS A 274 -19.24 -15.35 4.19
CA CYS A 274 -18.92 -14.11 4.91
C CYS A 274 -17.42 -14.00 5.27
N PRO A 275 -16.75 -15.03 5.81
CA PRO A 275 -15.30 -14.95 6.06
C PRO A 275 -14.49 -14.71 4.78
N ILE A 276 -14.82 -15.37 3.67
CA ILE A 276 -14.14 -15.17 2.39
C ILE A 276 -14.30 -13.73 1.90
N LEU A 277 -15.53 -13.20 1.90
CA LEU A 277 -15.81 -11.82 1.54
C LEU A 277 -15.13 -10.84 2.49
N GLY A 278 -15.12 -11.12 3.80
CA GLY A 278 -14.45 -10.30 4.80
C GLY A 278 -12.94 -10.20 4.54
N VAL A 279 -12.27 -11.33 4.28
CA VAL A 279 -10.86 -11.35 3.90
C VAL A 279 -10.63 -10.56 2.61
N LEU A 280 -11.45 -10.79 1.58
CA LEU A 280 -11.32 -10.12 0.29
C LEU A 280 -11.52 -8.59 0.39
N HIS A 281 -12.54 -8.14 1.12
CA HIS A 281 -12.78 -6.71 1.37
C HIS A 281 -11.67 -6.08 2.19
N PHE A 282 -11.11 -6.80 3.17
CA PHE A 282 -9.94 -6.34 3.92
C PHE A 282 -8.70 -6.19 3.02
N LEU A 283 -8.43 -7.18 2.16
CA LEU A 283 -7.30 -7.13 1.21
C LEU A 283 -7.45 -5.95 0.24
N PHE A 284 -8.65 -5.72 -0.29
CA PHE A 284 -8.90 -4.56 -1.15
C PHE A 284 -8.79 -3.24 -0.42
N TRP A 285 -9.41 -3.14 0.76
CA TRP A 285 -9.31 -1.95 1.60
C TRP A 285 -7.84 -1.58 1.83
N TYR A 286 -7.04 -2.52 2.33
CA TYR A 286 -5.62 -2.29 2.60
C TYR A 286 -4.84 -1.91 1.34
N THR A 287 -5.06 -2.63 0.23
CA THR A 287 -4.38 -2.40 -1.04
C THR A 287 -4.63 -0.97 -1.55
N PHE A 288 -5.89 -0.53 -1.55
CA PHE A 288 -6.24 0.80 -2.00
C PHE A 288 -5.82 1.88 -1.01
N HIS A 289 -5.82 1.55 0.29
CA HIS A 289 -5.33 2.42 1.36
C HIS A 289 -3.84 2.77 1.20
N GLU A 290 -3.00 1.78 0.90
CA GLU A 290 -1.59 2.00 0.60
C GLU A 290 -1.42 2.86 -0.66
N LYS A 291 -2.17 2.53 -1.72
CA LYS A 291 -2.03 3.19 -3.02
C LYS A 291 -2.41 4.65 -2.99
N TYR A 292 -3.54 5.02 -2.40
CA TYR A 292 -3.91 6.44 -2.38
C TYR A 292 -2.84 7.25 -1.61
N LYS A 293 -2.33 6.73 -0.49
CA LYS A 293 -1.25 7.41 0.27
C LYS A 293 0.01 7.58 -0.54
N ARG A 294 0.37 6.59 -1.36
CA ARG A 294 1.49 6.68 -2.30
C ARG A 294 1.27 7.76 -3.36
N TYR A 295 0.11 7.76 -4.03
CA TYR A 295 -0.19 8.74 -5.08
C TYR A 295 -0.29 10.17 -4.54
N PHE A 296 -0.74 10.34 -3.30
CA PHE A 296 -0.70 11.64 -2.62
C PHE A 296 0.73 12.18 -2.51
N ARG A 297 1.70 11.33 -2.15
CA ARG A 297 3.12 11.74 -2.09
C ARG A 297 3.71 12.02 -3.46
N LEU A 298 3.41 11.18 -4.46
CA LEU A 298 3.89 11.39 -5.83
C LEU A 298 3.37 12.70 -6.42
N CYS A 299 2.10 13.05 -6.15
CA CYS A 299 1.51 14.32 -6.55
C CYS A 299 2.28 15.53 -5.96
N GLY A 300 2.58 15.48 -4.66
CA GLY A 300 3.39 16.53 -4.01
C GLY A 300 4.83 16.60 -4.54
N ASN A 301 5.48 15.45 -4.74
CA ASN A 301 6.86 15.41 -5.26
C ASN A 301 6.95 15.96 -6.68
N GLU A 302 6.03 15.57 -7.56
CA GLU A 302 6.00 16.01 -8.95
C GLU A 302 5.81 17.53 -9.06
N THR A 303 4.86 18.07 -8.30
CA THR A 303 4.59 19.52 -8.30
C THR A 303 5.77 20.32 -7.77
N LEU A 304 6.41 19.85 -6.69
CA LEU A 304 7.59 20.48 -6.13
C LEU A 304 8.79 20.44 -7.09
N ILE A 305 9.07 19.29 -7.71
CA ILE A 305 10.19 19.14 -8.66
C ILE A 305 9.98 20.04 -9.87
N ALA A 306 8.79 20.04 -10.45
CA ALA A 306 8.49 20.87 -11.60
C ALA A 306 8.62 22.36 -11.28
N LEU A 307 8.18 22.78 -10.10
CA LEU A 307 8.33 24.15 -9.63
C LEU A 307 9.80 24.54 -9.42
N PHE A 308 10.59 23.66 -8.82
CA PHE A 308 12.02 23.84 -8.63
C PHE A 308 12.77 24.03 -9.97
N TYR A 309 12.52 23.16 -10.95
CA TYR A 309 13.13 23.28 -12.28
C TYR A 309 12.74 24.56 -12.99
N PHE A 310 11.48 24.98 -12.86
CA PHE A 310 11.02 26.26 -13.41
C PHE A 310 11.82 27.44 -12.85
N PHE A 311 11.96 27.53 -11.53
CA PHE A 311 12.74 28.62 -10.91
C PHE A 311 14.22 28.59 -11.28
N LYS A 312 14.85 27.41 -11.31
CA LYS A 312 16.26 27.28 -11.71
C LYS A 312 16.48 27.69 -13.16
N LYS A 313 15.59 27.28 -14.08
CA LYS A 313 15.68 27.67 -15.49
C LYS A 313 15.51 29.17 -15.67
N THR A 314 14.57 29.78 -14.96
CA THR A 314 14.34 31.24 -15.01
C THR A 314 15.61 31.98 -14.57
N LYS A 315 16.17 31.59 -13.42
CA LYS A 315 17.37 32.22 -12.86
C LYS A 315 18.60 32.10 -13.78
N ALA A 316 18.77 30.95 -14.46
CA ALA A 316 19.87 30.76 -15.40
C ALA A 316 19.78 31.70 -16.61
N ASN A 317 18.57 31.89 -17.14
CA ASN A 317 18.32 32.82 -18.25
C ASN A 317 18.57 34.27 -17.83
N ASP A 318 18.13 34.67 -16.63
CA ASP A 318 18.32 36.03 -16.11
C ASP A 318 19.80 36.38 -15.85
N THR A 319 20.68 35.39 -15.64
CA THR A 319 22.13 35.58 -15.45
C THR A 319 22.94 35.56 -16.75
N SER A 320 22.31 35.17 -17.86
CA SER A 320 22.93 35.07 -19.20
C SER A 320 22.70 36.29 -20.10
N THR A 321 21.87 37.22 -19.63
CA THR A 321 21.60 38.55 -20.19
C THR A 321 22.30 39.59 -19.35
#